data_AF-A0A7L2QP13-F1
#
_entry.id   AF-A0A7L2QP13-F1
#
_cell.length_a   1.000
_cell.length_b   1.000
_cell.length_c   1.000
_cell.angle_alpha   90.00
_cell.angle_beta   90.00
_cell.angle_gamma   90.00
#
_symmetry.space_group_name_H-M   'P 1'
#
loop_
_entity.id
_entity.type
_entity.pdbx_description
1 polymer ?
#
loop_
_entity_poly.entity_id
_entity_poly.type
_entity_poly.pdbx_seq_one_letter_code
_entity_poly.pdbx_strand_id
1 'polypeptide(L)'
;AGVSRSVAVVAAYLMKTQGLGWEQALAAVAAAKPDAQVNPGFQRQLRLYEAMGCAVDTGSVFYKRYRLEMLSERFSEPQDLPREVFAVDPTTVCQTVNTEVLYRCRKCRRALFRSSSILSHTEGIGPTAFAHKRITDSARLAGNGQEKCTSYFIEPVQWMEPALLGVMEGQLLCPKCTSKLGSFSWRGDQCSCGRWVTPAFQIHKSRVDEVRTLPVGNFQTAKT
;
A
#
# COMPACT_ATOMS: atom_id res chain seq x y z
N ALA A 1 9.82 31.14 13.78
CA ALA A 1 11.18 30.55 13.89
C ALA A 1 11.52 29.75 12.64
N GLY A 2 12.51 30.18 11.87
CA GLY A 2 12.93 29.55 10.60
C GLY A 2 13.87 28.35 10.79
N VAL A 3 13.55 27.47 11.75
CA VAL A 3 14.46 26.43 12.27
C VAL A 3 14.18 25.05 11.67
N SER A 4 12.89 24.69 11.50
CA SER A 4 12.51 23.31 11.14
C SER A 4 11.69 23.23 9.85
N ARG A 5 10.47 23.79 9.83
CA ARG A 5 9.56 23.75 8.66
C ARG A 5 10.18 24.39 7.41
N SER A 6 10.66 25.62 7.53
CA SER A 6 11.30 26.33 6.41
C SER A 6 12.57 25.63 5.94
N VAL A 7 13.37 25.10 6.88
CA VAL A 7 14.60 24.36 6.56
C VAL A 7 14.30 23.10 5.77
N ALA A 8 13.26 22.34 6.15
CA ALA A 8 12.84 21.16 5.40
C ALA A 8 12.42 21.50 3.97
N VAL A 9 11.67 22.59 3.77
CA VAL A 9 11.26 23.05 2.43
C VAL A 9 12.46 23.48 1.59
N VAL A 10 13.40 24.24 2.15
CA VAL A 10 14.62 24.65 1.45
C VAL A 10 15.48 23.43 1.11
N ALA A 11 15.64 22.49 2.02
CA ALA A 11 16.38 21.25 1.76
C ALA A 11 15.74 20.45 0.61
N ALA A 12 14.41 20.26 0.62
CA ALA A 12 13.71 19.59 -0.47
C ALA A 12 13.89 20.30 -1.82
N TYR A 13 13.90 21.64 -1.83
CA TYR A 13 14.17 22.43 -3.02
C TYR A 13 15.58 22.19 -3.55
N LEU A 14 16.60 22.17 -2.68
CA LEU A 14 17.99 21.88 -3.07
C LEU A 14 18.13 20.46 -3.61
N MET A 15 17.49 19.47 -2.98
CA MET A 15 17.48 18.09 -3.48
C MET A 15 16.93 18.03 -4.92
N LYS A 16 15.78 18.68 -5.16
CA LYS A 16 15.13 18.67 -6.48
C LYS A 16 15.91 19.42 -7.55
N THR A 17 16.49 20.57 -7.22
CA THR A 17 17.10 21.48 -8.21
C THR A 17 18.58 21.22 -8.44
N GLN A 18 19.29 20.71 -7.43
CA GLN A 18 20.74 20.49 -7.48
C GLN A 18 21.11 19.00 -7.41
N GLY A 19 20.12 18.10 -7.30
CA GLY A 19 20.36 16.66 -7.22
C GLY A 19 21.08 16.22 -5.94
N LEU A 20 21.04 17.04 -4.89
CA LEU A 20 21.65 16.71 -3.61
C LEU A 20 20.88 15.61 -2.89
N GLY A 21 21.61 14.73 -2.22
CA GLY A 21 20.99 13.81 -1.27
C GLY A 21 20.44 14.55 -0.04
N TRP A 22 19.51 13.92 0.70
CA TRP A 22 18.81 14.62 1.79
C TRP A 22 19.76 15.11 2.90
N GLU A 23 20.79 14.32 3.26
CA GLU A 23 21.80 14.72 4.25
C GLU A 23 22.65 15.88 3.75
N GLN A 24 23.04 15.84 2.47
CA GLN A 24 23.83 16.89 1.82
C GLN A 24 23.04 18.20 1.74
N ALA A 25 21.76 18.13 1.40
CA ALA A 25 20.87 19.28 1.37
C ALA A 25 20.70 19.92 2.76
N LEU A 26 20.55 19.11 3.82
CA LEU A 26 20.50 19.63 5.19
C LEU A 26 21.82 20.26 5.63
N ALA A 27 22.95 19.63 5.29
CA ALA A 27 24.28 20.20 5.57
C ALA A 27 24.49 21.54 4.85
N ALA A 28 24.04 21.66 3.59
CA ALA A 28 24.10 22.91 2.84
C ALA A 28 23.27 24.03 3.49
N VAL A 29 22.07 23.72 4.01
CA VAL A 29 21.27 24.70 4.74
C VAL A 29 21.91 25.07 6.08
N ALA A 30 22.47 24.10 6.81
CA ALA A 30 23.15 24.33 8.09
C ALA A 30 24.41 25.20 7.94
N ALA A 31 25.14 25.08 6.83
CA ALA A 31 26.29 25.92 6.51
C ALA A 31 25.90 27.41 6.37
N ALA A 32 24.71 27.70 5.82
CA ALA A 32 24.20 29.07 5.71
C ALA A 32 23.46 29.54 6.98
N LYS A 33 22.91 28.61 7.76
CA LYS A 33 22.15 28.88 8.98
C LYS A 33 22.46 27.81 10.04
N PRO A 34 23.41 28.07 10.97
CA PRO A 34 23.82 27.08 11.97
C PRO A 34 22.69 26.58 12.88
N ASP A 35 21.68 27.43 13.15
CA ASP A 35 20.50 27.06 13.95
C ASP A 35 19.47 26.20 13.19
N ALA A 36 19.76 25.80 11.95
CA ALA A 36 18.85 24.97 11.16
C ALA A 36 18.79 23.56 11.74
N GLN A 37 17.61 23.16 12.21
CA GLN A 37 17.39 21.83 12.78
C GLN A 37 16.02 21.28 12.42
N VAL A 38 16.03 20.35 11.49
CA VAL A 38 14.84 19.65 11.03
C VAL A 38 14.47 18.56 12.04
N ASN A 39 13.20 18.49 12.43
CA ASN A 39 12.74 17.45 13.37
C ASN A 39 12.80 16.05 12.71
N PRO A 40 12.82 14.97 13.50
CA PRO A 40 12.93 13.61 12.97
C PRO A 40 11.85 13.23 11.94
N GLY A 41 10.63 13.78 12.08
CA GLY A 41 9.54 13.52 11.13
C GLY A 41 9.83 14.09 9.75
N PHE A 42 10.29 15.34 9.68
CA PHE A 42 10.71 15.96 8.43
C PHE A 42 11.98 15.30 7.85
N GLN A 43 12.92 14.82 8.68
CA GLN A 43 14.06 14.04 8.19
C GLN A 43 13.60 12.76 7.48
N ARG A 44 12.66 12.01 8.09
CA ARG A 44 12.05 10.83 7.45
C ARG A 44 11.36 11.18 6.15
N GLN A 45 10.63 12.30 6.11
CA GLN A 45 9.96 12.78 4.89
C GLN A 45 10.96 13.14 3.78
N LEU A 46 12.08 13.79 4.10
CA LEU A 46 13.13 14.12 3.12
C LEU A 46 13.80 12.86 2.58
N ARG A 47 14.12 11.89 3.44
CA ARG A 47 14.65 10.59 3.02
C ARG A 47 13.68 9.84 2.09
N LEU A 48 12.38 9.89 2.41
CA LEU A 48 11.34 9.32 1.53
C LEU A 48 11.24 10.07 0.20
N TYR A 49 11.33 11.40 0.24
CA TYR A 49 11.29 12.25 -0.94
C TYR A 49 12.47 11.96 -1.89
N GLU A 50 13.67 11.76 -1.35
CA GLU A 50 14.84 11.28 -2.09
C GLU A 50 14.58 9.91 -2.72
N ALA A 51 14.08 8.94 -1.96
CA ALA A 51 13.77 7.59 -2.44
C ALA A 51 12.70 7.58 -3.56
N MET A 52 11.85 8.60 -3.61
CA MET A 52 10.87 8.82 -4.69
C MET A 52 11.42 9.69 -5.83
N GLY A 53 12.74 9.90 -5.91
CA GLY A 53 13.37 10.67 -6.98
C GLY A 53 13.06 12.15 -6.94
N CYS A 54 12.88 12.72 -5.73
CA CYS A 54 12.46 14.10 -5.52
C CYS A 54 11.13 14.45 -6.23
N ALA A 55 10.24 13.46 -6.35
CA ALA A 55 8.87 13.61 -6.81
C ALA A 55 7.90 13.00 -5.80
N VAL A 56 6.69 13.57 -5.70
CA VAL A 56 5.62 12.99 -4.87
C VAL A 56 4.60 12.36 -5.82
N ASP A 57 4.86 11.13 -6.21
CA ASP A 57 3.91 10.31 -6.94
C ASP A 57 2.93 9.64 -5.96
N THR A 58 1.66 10.02 -6.01
CA THR A 58 0.62 9.48 -5.13
C THR A 58 0.23 8.04 -5.47
N GLY A 59 0.57 7.58 -6.68
CA GLY A 59 0.42 6.19 -7.12
C GLY A 59 1.52 5.26 -6.61
N SER A 60 2.64 5.81 -6.15
CA SER A 60 3.80 5.04 -5.69
C SER A 60 3.49 4.22 -4.43
N VAL A 61 3.96 2.97 -4.41
CA VAL A 61 3.87 2.08 -3.25
C VAL A 61 4.52 2.71 -2.01
N PHE A 62 5.59 3.49 -2.19
CA PHE A 62 6.26 4.17 -1.08
C PHE A 62 5.36 5.23 -0.44
N TYR A 63 4.71 6.06 -1.27
CA TYR A 63 3.79 7.08 -0.79
C TYR A 63 2.56 6.46 -0.13
N LYS A 64 2.00 5.40 -0.73
CA LYS A 64 0.86 4.65 -0.20
C LYS A 64 1.12 4.01 1.16
N ARG A 65 2.34 3.50 1.38
CA ARG A 65 2.74 3.01 2.71
C ARG A 65 2.87 4.13 3.71
N TYR A 66 3.61 5.17 3.36
CA TYR A 66 3.85 6.32 4.23
C TYR A 66 2.55 6.94 4.73
N ARG A 67 1.60 7.21 3.82
CA ARG A 67 0.30 7.79 4.19
C ARG A 67 -0.52 6.89 5.12
N LEU A 68 -0.44 5.57 4.97
CA LEU A 68 -1.20 4.62 5.80
C LEU A 68 -0.59 4.50 7.20
N GLU A 69 0.74 4.46 7.28
CA GLU A 69 1.50 4.50 8.54
C GLU A 69 1.16 5.78 9.32
N MET A 70 1.21 6.94 8.66
CA MET A 70 0.84 8.22 9.25
C MET A 70 -0.58 8.27 9.81
N LEU A 71 -1.53 7.51 9.24
CA LEU A 71 -2.89 7.40 9.79
C LEU A 71 -2.93 6.50 11.02
N SER A 72 -2.23 5.36 10.97
CA SER A 72 -2.15 4.43 12.10
C SER A 72 -1.51 5.05 13.34
N GLU A 73 -0.58 5.99 13.17
CA GLU A 73 0.05 6.72 14.29
C GLU A 73 -0.83 7.83 14.87
N ARG A 74 -1.75 8.40 14.08
CA ARG A 74 -2.55 9.57 14.48
C ARG A 74 -3.89 9.23 15.10
N PHE A 75 -4.52 8.14 14.69
CA PHE A 75 -5.88 7.81 15.10
C PHE A 75 -5.90 6.62 16.05
N SER A 76 -6.31 6.87 17.29
CA SER A 76 -6.68 5.81 18.25
C SER A 76 -7.87 5.00 17.73
N GLU A 77 -8.78 5.68 17.04
CA GLU A 77 -9.93 5.15 16.30
C GLU A 77 -10.24 6.14 15.15
N PRO A 78 -10.24 5.71 13.87
CA PRO A 78 -10.49 6.62 12.75
C PRO A 78 -11.98 6.97 12.68
N GLN A 79 -12.34 8.15 13.19
CA GLN A 79 -13.71 8.70 13.05
C GLN A 79 -13.94 9.28 11.65
N ASP A 80 -12.90 9.88 11.06
CA ASP A 80 -12.90 10.44 9.71
C ASP A 80 -11.63 10.01 8.96
N LEU A 81 -11.79 9.45 7.75
CA LEU A 81 -10.69 9.07 6.88
C LEU A 81 -10.68 9.97 5.64
N PRO A 82 -9.57 10.69 5.35
CA PRO A 82 -9.48 11.51 4.14
C PRO A 82 -9.73 10.67 2.88
N ARG A 83 -10.55 11.16 1.97
CA ARG A 83 -10.97 10.41 0.76
C ARG A 83 -9.78 9.98 -0.08
N GLU A 84 -8.70 10.75 -0.07
CA GLU A 84 -7.49 10.48 -0.84
C GLU A 84 -6.83 9.16 -0.42
N VAL A 85 -7.10 8.68 0.80
CA VAL A 85 -6.52 7.44 1.37
C VAL A 85 -7.04 6.21 0.66
N PHE A 86 -8.25 6.31 0.11
CA PHE A 86 -8.90 5.21 -0.53
C PHE A 86 -8.54 5.12 -2.00
N ALA A 87 -8.16 3.93 -2.44
CA ALA A 87 -8.21 3.59 -3.86
C ALA A 87 -9.65 3.69 -4.37
N VAL A 88 -9.80 4.12 -5.62
CA VAL A 88 -11.10 4.23 -6.29
C VAL A 88 -11.72 2.84 -6.44
N ASP A 89 -13.00 2.69 -6.07
CA ASP A 89 -13.74 1.45 -6.30
C ASP A 89 -13.71 1.10 -7.81
N PRO A 90 -13.21 -0.09 -8.19
CA PRO A 90 -13.11 -0.48 -9.59
C PRO A 90 -14.45 -0.61 -10.33
N THR A 91 -15.57 -0.60 -9.60
CA THR A 91 -16.92 -0.62 -10.19
C THR A 91 -17.48 0.77 -10.49
N THR A 92 -16.86 1.83 -9.94
CA THR A 92 -17.19 3.20 -10.32
C THR A 92 -16.67 3.42 -11.74
N VAL A 93 -17.57 3.78 -12.65
CA VAL A 93 -17.31 3.87 -14.10
C VAL A 93 -16.28 4.96 -14.39
N CYS A 94 -15.01 4.57 -14.39
CA CYS A 94 -13.90 5.37 -14.91
C CYS A 94 -13.09 4.47 -15.83
N GLN A 95 -12.97 4.89 -17.09
CA GLN A 95 -12.14 4.30 -18.14
C GLN A 95 -10.68 4.26 -17.67
N THR A 96 -10.32 3.21 -16.94
CA THR A 96 -8.92 2.93 -16.63
C THR A 96 -8.32 2.21 -17.83
N VAL A 97 -7.07 2.53 -18.14
CA VAL A 97 -6.30 1.95 -19.23
C VAL A 97 -6.47 0.43 -19.18
N ASN A 98 -6.88 -0.16 -20.30
CA ASN A 98 -7.49 -1.49 -20.42
C ASN A 98 -6.52 -2.66 -20.13
N THR A 99 -5.43 -2.41 -19.39
CA THR A 99 -4.31 -3.33 -19.18
C THR A 99 -4.05 -3.64 -17.70
N GLU A 100 -4.70 -2.95 -16.76
CA GLU A 100 -4.48 -3.19 -15.34
C GLU A 100 -5.21 -4.46 -14.86
N VAL A 101 -4.52 -5.26 -14.04
CA VAL A 101 -5.08 -6.49 -13.49
C VAL A 101 -6.14 -6.16 -12.44
N LEU A 102 -7.32 -6.78 -12.56
CA LEU A 102 -8.44 -6.62 -11.65
C LEU A 102 -8.64 -7.86 -10.79
N TYR A 103 -8.91 -7.64 -9.51
CA TYR A 103 -9.25 -8.71 -8.57
C TYR A 103 -10.75 -8.70 -8.28
N ARG A 104 -11.42 -9.83 -8.55
CA ARG A 104 -12.88 -9.96 -8.43
C ARG A 104 -13.24 -10.95 -7.33
N CYS A 105 -14.35 -10.70 -6.65
CA CYS A 105 -14.89 -11.67 -5.68
C CYS A 105 -15.17 -13.00 -6.38
N ARG A 106 -14.63 -14.11 -5.84
CA ARG A 106 -14.81 -15.44 -6.43
C ARG A 106 -16.27 -15.94 -6.43
N LYS A 107 -17.09 -15.46 -5.48
CA LYS A 107 -18.51 -15.84 -5.35
C LYS A 107 -19.43 -15.10 -6.31
N CYS A 108 -19.28 -13.78 -6.45
CA CYS A 108 -20.25 -12.94 -7.19
C CYS A 108 -19.66 -12.13 -8.35
N ARG A 109 -18.35 -12.30 -8.59
CA ARG A 109 -17.54 -11.64 -9.62
C ARG A 109 -17.51 -10.11 -9.59
N ARG A 110 -18.00 -9.45 -8.52
CA ARG A 110 -17.83 -8.00 -8.33
C ARG A 110 -16.34 -7.67 -8.23
N ALA A 111 -15.88 -6.66 -8.97
CA ALA A 111 -14.52 -6.14 -8.85
C ALA A 111 -14.30 -5.49 -7.47
N LEU A 112 -13.14 -5.75 -6.87
CA LEU A 112 -12.82 -5.37 -5.49
C LEU A 112 -11.63 -4.41 -5.43
N PHE A 113 -10.54 -4.71 -6.12
CA PHE A 113 -9.34 -3.87 -6.15
C PHE A 113 -8.54 -4.12 -7.42
N ARG A 114 -7.53 -3.27 -7.68
CA ARG A 114 -6.63 -3.38 -8.83
C ARG A 114 -5.24 -3.81 -8.38
N SER A 115 -4.38 -4.23 -9.31
CA SER A 115 -2.98 -4.55 -9.00
C SER A 115 -2.22 -3.38 -8.38
N SER A 116 -2.51 -2.12 -8.77
CA SER A 116 -1.90 -0.93 -8.17
C SER A 116 -2.23 -0.74 -6.70
N SER A 117 -3.30 -1.37 -6.19
CA SER A 117 -3.68 -1.32 -4.78
C SER A 117 -2.84 -2.25 -3.91
N ILE A 118 -2.07 -3.19 -4.48
CA ILE A 118 -1.30 -4.18 -3.72
C ILE A 118 -0.02 -3.55 -3.16
N LEU A 119 0.22 -3.77 -1.86
CA LEU A 119 1.38 -3.27 -1.10
C LEU A 119 2.29 -4.43 -0.66
N SER A 120 3.01 -5.04 -1.61
CA SER A 120 3.83 -6.24 -1.40
C SER A 120 4.97 -6.07 -0.40
N HIS A 121 5.00 -6.86 0.67
CA HIS A 121 6.07 -6.81 1.68
C HIS A 121 7.20 -7.81 1.37
N THR A 122 8.38 -7.55 1.91
CA THR A 122 9.48 -8.53 1.91
C THR A 122 9.12 -9.71 2.83
N GLU A 123 9.26 -10.93 2.32
CA GLU A 123 8.94 -12.15 3.07
C GLU A 123 9.68 -12.16 4.42
N GLY A 124 8.96 -12.53 5.47
CA GLY A 124 9.55 -12.75 6.78
C GLY A 124 10.42 -14.00 6.80
N ILE A 125 10.99 -14.30 7.97
CA ILE A 125 11.84 -15.49 8.20
C ILE A 125 11.03 -16.81 8.07
N GLY A 126 9.72 -16.72 7.80
CA GLY A 126 8.84 -17.86 7.60
C GLY A 126 8.21 -18.40 8.89
N PRO A 127 7.33 -19.40 8.76
CA PRO A 127 6.69 -20.08 9.91
C PRO A 127 7.65 -20.92 10.79
N THR A 128 8.95 -20.95 10.48
CA THR A 128 9.97 -21.65 11.27
C THR A 128 10.17 -21.04 12.66
N ALA A 129 9.78 -19.77 12.88
CA ALA A 129 9.84 -19.13 14.18
C ALA A 129 8.78 -19.64 15.19
N PHE A 130 7.72 -20.36 14.73
CA PHE A 130 6.62 -20.83 15.58
C PHE A 130 6.13 -22.25 15.22
N ALA A 131 7.06 -23.18 14.98
CA ALA A 131 6.79 -24.58 14.61
C ALA A 131 6.07 -25.44 15.68
N HIS A 132 5.35 -24.83 16.64
CA HIS A 132 4.53 -25.55 17.62
C HIS A 132 3.07 -25.76 17.18
N LYS A 133 2.64 -25.25 16.03
CA LYS A 133 1.29 -25.52 15.49
C LYS A 133 1.33 -26.29 14.16
N ARG A 134 1.34 -27.62 14.30
CA ARG A 134 0.91 -28.67 13.34
C ARG A 134 1.35 -28.47 11.88
N ILE A 135 2.49 -29.06 11.55
CA ILE A 135 2.91 -29.37 10.19
C ILE A 135 2.20 -30.66 9.75
N THR A 136 1.44 -30.61 8.65
CA THR A 136 1.17 -31.80 7.83
C THR A 136 2.24 -31.87 6.74
N ASP A 137 2.81 -33.06 6.55
CA ASP A 137 4.09 -33.40 5.90
C ASP A 137 4.24 -33.13 4.39
N SER A 138 3.53 -32.18 3.79
CA SER A 138 3.55 -31.99 2.33
C SER A 138 4.48 -30.87 1.83
N ALA A 139 5.18 -30.14 2.70
CA ALA A 139 5.90 -28.91 2.33
C ALA A 139 7.43 -29.08 2.17
N ARG A 140 7.91 -30.28 1.86
CA ARG A 140 9.32 -30.50 1.53
C ARG A 140 9.41 -31.11 0.15
N LEU A 141 9.39 -30.27 -0.90
CA LEU A 141 10.10 -30.45 -2.17
C LEU A 141 9.79 -29.28 -3.13
N ALA A 142 10.87 -28.70 -3.67
CA ALA A 142 10.98 -27.90 -4.90
C ALA A 142 10.56 -26.39 -4.92
N GLY A 143 11.56 -25.53 -5.11
CA GLY A 143 11.72 -24.74 -6.35
C GLY A 143 11.11 -23.33 -6.45
N ASN A 144 11.99 -22.33 -6.63
CA ASN A 144 11.82 -21.02 -7.29
C ASN A 144 10.69 -20.05 -6.86
N GLY A 145 11.07 -19.01 -6.10
CA GLY A 145 10.84 -17.60 -6.45
C GLY A 145 9.41 -17.05 -6.69
N GLN A 146 8.34 -17.75 -6.33
CA GLN A 146 6.97 -17.22 -6.41
C GLN A 146 6.28 -17.18 -5.04
N GLU A 147 5.66 -16.03 -4.77
CA GLU A 147 5.06 -15.55 -3.52
C GLU A 147 4.41 -16.62 -2.65
N LYS A 148 5.01 -16.90 -1.49
CA LYS A 148 4.50 -17.90 -0.52
C LYS A 148 3.37 -17.39 0.36
N CYS A 149 2.95 -16.13 0.19
CA CYS A 149 1.91 -15.51 0.99
C CYS A 149 0.51 -15.93 0.53
N THR A 150 -0.36 -16.31 1.48
CA THR A 150 -1.75 -16.76 1.20
C THR A 150 -2.74 -15.61 1.00
N SER A 151 -2.28 -14.37 1.19
CA SER A 151 -3.12 -13.17 1.16
C SER A 151 -2.42 -12.02 0.43
N TYR A 152 -3.22 -11.15 -0.18
CA TYR A 152 -2.81 -9.83 -0.65
C TYR A 152 -2.97 -8.82 0.49
N PHE A 153 -1.97 -7.95 0.66
CA PHE A 153 -2.09 -6.74 1.48
C PHE A 153 -2.28 -5.57 0.55
N ILE A 154 -3.31 -4.77 0.78
CA ILE A 154 -3.68 -3.68 -0.12
C ILE A 154 -3.82 -2.35 0.63
N GLU A 155 -3.83 -1.25 -0.11
CA GLU A 155 -4.40 0.01 0.41
C GLU A 155 -5.94 -0.12 0.52
N PRO A 156 -6.57 0.58 1.47
CA PRO A 156 -8.03 0.54 1.60
C PRO A 156 -8.69 1.07 0.32
N VAL A 157 -9.78 0.43 -0.08
CA VAL A 157 -10.58 0.82 -1.26
C VAL A 157 -11.86 1.48 -0.79
N GLN A 158 -12.43 2.42 -1.56
CA GLN A 158 -13.64 3.18 -1.18
C GLN A 158 -14.79 2.31 -0.64
N TRP A 159 -15.03 1.12 -1.21
CA TRP A 159 -16.10 0.23 -0.71
C TRP A 159 -15.86 -0.31 0.70
N MET A 160 -14.62 -0.25 1.21
CA MET A 160 -14.27 -0.68 2.57
C MET A 160 -14.61 0.37 3.62
N GLU A 161 -14.76 1.65 3.23
CA GLU A 161 -14.93 2.79 4.15
C GLU A 161 -15.96 2.54 5.26
N PRO A 162 -17.19 2.04 5.00
CA PRO A 162 -18.17 1.81 6.05
C PRO A 162 -17.73 0.78 7.11
N ALA A 163 -16.84 -0.15 6.75
CA ALA A 163 -16.33 -1.16 7.66
C ALA A 163 -15.11 -0.68 8.48
N LEU A 164 -14.49 0.43 8.10
CA LEU A 164 -13.26 0.93 8.74
C LEU A 164 -13.52 2.03 9.76
N LEU A 165 -14.64 2.75 9.65
CA LEU A 165 -14.94 3.90 10.51
C LEU A 165 -15.26 3.47 11.94
N GLY A 166 -14.63 4.13 12.91
CA GLY A 166 -14.86 3.93 14.34
C GLY A 166 -14.38 2.58 14.91
N VAL A 167 -13.59 1.82 14.14
CA VAL A 167 -13.12 0.48 14.56
C VAL A 167 -11.64 0.26 14.22
N MET A 168 -10.92 -0.44 15.11
CA MET A 168 -9.48 -0.70 14.96
C MET A 168 -9.14 -1.99 14.22
N GLU A 169 -10.06 -2.93 14.19
CA GLU A 169 -9.92 -4.21 13.50
C GLU A 169 -11.30 -4.76 13.13
N GLY A 170 -11.35 -5.61 12.10
CA GLY A 170 -12.63 -6.15 11.65
C GLY A 170 -12.53 -7.05 10.42
N GLN A 171 -13.71 -7.46 9.94
CA GLN A 171 -13.83 -8.33 8.77
C GLN A 171 -14.09 -7.51 7.51
N LEU A 172 -13.46 -7.91 6.40
CA LEU A 172 -13.75 -7.36 5.08
C LEU A 172 -14.73 -8.29 4.36
N LEU A 173 -15.96 -7.81 4.14
CA LEU A 173 -17.02 -8.53 3.46
C LEU A 173 -17.19 -7.99 2.04
N CYS A 174 -17.56 -8.87 1.10
CA CYS A 174 -17.87 -8.43 -0.25
C CYS A 174 -19.12 -7.53 -0.24
N PRO A 175 -19.08 -6.30 -0.80
CA PRO A 175 -20.23 -5.39 -0.78
C PRO A 175 -21.43 -5.85 -1.62
N LYS A 176 -21.26 -6.85 -2.51
CA LYS A 176 -22.36 -7.41 -3.32
C LYS A 176 -22.99 -8.67 -2.72
N CYS A 177 -22.21 -9.56 -2.13
CA CYS A 177 -22.70 -10.89 -1.73
C CYS A 177 -22.35 -11.29 -0.30
N THR A 178 -21.82 -10.34 0.48
CA THR A 178 -21.47 -10.43 1.91
C THR A 178 -20.51 -11.57 2.29
N SER A 179 -19.93 -12.29 1.32
CA SER A 179 -18.93 -13.33 1.59
C SER A 179 -17.68 -12.71 2.20
N LYS A 180 -17.14 -13.34 3.25
CA LYS A 180 -15.87 -12.94 3.87
C LYS A 180 -14.71 -13.04 2.88
N LEU A 181 -14.05 -11.90 2.65
CA LEU A 181 -12.88 -11.74 1.77
C LEU A 181 -11.57 -11.77 2.56
N GLY A 182 -11.59 -11.23 3.78
CA GLY A 182 -10.44 -11.17 4.66
C GLY A 182 -10.72 -10.34 5.92
N SER A 183 -9.72 -9.59 6.37
CA SER A 183 -9.75 -8.83 7.62
C SER A 183 -8.88 -7.58 7.51
N PHE A 184 -9.09 -6.63 8.41
CA PHE A 184 -8.20 -5.49 8.59
C PHE A 184 -7.82 -5.30 10.06
N SER A 185 -6.66 -4.69 10.29
CA SER A 185 -6.17 -4.23 11.59
C SER A 185 -5.32 -2.99 11.38
N TRP A 186 -5.69 -1.88 12.02
CA TRP A 186 -4.92 -0.64 12.00
C TRP A 186 -3.60 -0.76 12.76
N ARG A 187 -3.51 -1.69 13.73
CA ARG A 187 -2.28 -2.00 14.47
C ARG A 187 -1.37 -2.96 13.70
N GLY A 188 -1.90 -3.57 12.66
CA GLY A 188 -1.23 -4.56 11.84
C GLY A 188 -1.60 -6.00 12.18
N ASP A 189 -1.14 -6.90 11.34
CA ASP A 189 -1.37 -8.34 11.43
C ASP A 189 -0.15 -9.10 10.86
N GLN A 190 0.01 -10.34 11.28
CA GLN A 190 1.10 -11.20 10.83
C GLN A 190 0.71 -11.93 9.55
N CYS A 191 1.50 -11.74 8.48
CA CYS A 191 1.34 -12.52 7.26
C CYS A 191 1.76 -13.99 7.47
N SER A 192 1.24 -14.90 6.64
CA SER A 192 1.63 -16.32 6.62
C SER A 192 3.14 -16.55 6.38
N CYS A 193 3.87 -15.59 5.82
CA CYS A 193 5.33 -15.64 5.71
C CYS A 193 6.06 -15.21 7.00
N GLY A 194 5.33 -14.83 8.06
CA GLY A 194 5.86 -14.36 9.33
C GLY A 194 6.17 -12.86 9.40
N ARG A 195 6.01 -12.10 8.31
CA ARG A 195 6.20 -10.64 8.32
C ARG A 195 5.04 -9.94 9.02
N TRP A 196 5.34 -9.04 9.96
CA TRP A 196 4.36 -8.12 10.52
C TRP A 196 4.08 -6.99 9.52
N VAL A 197 2.81 -6.74 9.19
CA VAL A 197 2.37 -5.69 8.27
C VAL A 197 1.48 -4.71 9.02
N THR A 198 1.83 -3.42 9.00
CA THR A 198 1.05 -2.36 9.66
C THR A 198 0.87 -1.15 8.74
N PRO A 199 -0.35 -0.59 8.64
CA PRO A 199 -1.62 -1.24 8.93
C PRO A 199 -1.86 -2.44 7.99
N ALA A 200 -2.65 -3.42 8.41
CA ALA A 200 -2.95 -4.60 7.63
C ALA A 200 -4.36 -4.53 7.06
N PHE A 201 -4.49 -4.44 5.73
CA PHE A 201 -5.74 -4.69 5.01
C PHE A 201 -5.56 -5.94 4.15
N GLN A 202 -6.02 -7.07 4.67
CA GLN A 202 -5.70 -8.38 4.15
C GLN A 202 -6.89 -8.95 3.36
N ILE A 203 -6.65 -9.36 2.11
CA ILE A 203 -7.60 -10.11 1.28
C ILE A 203 -7.01 -11.48 0.96
N HIS A 204 -7.73 -12.56 1.28
CA HIS A 204 -7.25 -13.91 1.00
C HIS A 204 -7.26 -14.22 -0.50
N LYS A 205 -6.14 -14.75 -1.02
CA LYS A 205 -6.00 -15.15 -2.43
C LYS A 205 -7.08 -16.16 -2.84
N SER A 206 -7.50 -17.04 -1.94
CA SER A 206 -8.54 -18.06 -2.19
C SER A 206 -9.95 -17.49 -2.42
N ARG A 207 -10.20 -16.23 -2.03
CA ARG A 207 -11.51 -15.56 -2.08
C ARG A 207 -11.67 -14.63 -3.28
N VAL A 208 -10.61 -14.42 -4.07
CA VAL A 208 -10.61 -13.53 -5.22
C VAL A 208 -10.00 -14.21 -6.45
N ASP A 209 -10.50 -13.83 -7.63
CA ASP A 209 -9.96 -14.25 -8.91
C ASP A 209 -9.19 -13.08 -9.54
N GLU A 210 -8.01 -13.34 -10.06
CA GLU A 210 -7.23 -12.41 -10.87
C GLU A 210 -7.74 -12.41 -12.31
N VAL A 211 -8.07 -11.24 -12.85
CA VAL A 211 -8.57 -11.08 -14.23
C VAL A 211 -7.74 -10.01 -14.93
N ARG A 212 -7.06 -10.40 -16.00
CA ARG A 212 -6.37 -9.47 -16.89
C ARG A 212 -7.37 -8.93 -17.91
N THR A 213 -7.53 -7.62 -18.00
CA THR A 213 -8.21 -7.02 -19.14
C THR A 213 -7.26 -7.08 -20.33
N LEU A 214 -7.65 -7.81 -21.38
CA LEU A 214 -6.96 -7.73 -22.66
C LEU A 214 -7.49 -6.49 -23.39
N PRO A 215 -6.62 -5.70 -24.05
CA PRO A 215 -7.10 -4.65 -24.94
C PRO A 215 -7.97 -5.31 -26.02
N VAL A 216 -9.22 -4.85 -26.14
CA VAL A 216 -10.13 -5.27 -27.22
C VAL A 216 -9.49 -4.82 -28.53
N GLY A 217 -8.87 -5.76 -29.25
CA GLY A 217 -8.45 -5.53 -30.62
C GLY A 217 -9.69 -5.26 -31.47
N ASN A 218 -9.71 -4.16 -32.21
CA ASN A 218 -10.73 -3.88 -33.20
C ASN A 218 -10.74 -5.02 -34.23
N PHE A 219 -11.65 -5.98 -34.09
CA PHE A 219 -11.99 -6.88 -35.18
C PHE A 219 -12.72 -6.05 -36.24
N GLN A 220 -11.96 -5.52 -37.20
CA GLN A 220 -12.54 -5.03 -38.43
C GLN A 220 -13.22 -6.22 -39.10
N THR A 221 -14.54 -6.19 -39.14
CA THR A 221 -15.34 -7.09 -39.95
C THR A 221 -15.06 -6.77 -41.42
N ALA A 222 -14.21 -7.59 -42.04
CA ALA A 222 -14.10 -7.64 -43.49
C ALA A 222 -15.45 -8.11 -44.03
N LYS A 223 -16.24 -7.18 -44.57
CA LYS A 223 -17.40 -7.50 -45.39
C LYS A 223 -16.89 -7.78 -46.80
N THR A 224 -17.10 -9.03 -47.23
CA THR A 224 -17.16 -9.48 -48.63
C THR A 224 -18.13 -8.65 -49.45
#